data_AF-A0A0H3NUV6-F1
#
_entry.id   AF-A0A0H3NUV6-F1
#
_cell.length_a   1.000
_cell.length_b   1.000
_cell.length_c   1.000
_cell.angle_alpha   90.00
_cell.angle_beta   90.00
_cell.angle_gamma   90.00
#
_symmetry.space_group_name_H-M   'P 1'
#
loop_
_entity.id
_entity.type
_entity.pdbx_description
1 polymer ?
#
loop_
_entity_poly.entity_id
_entity_poly.type
_entity_poly.pdbx_seq_one_letter_code
_entity_poly.pdbx_strand_id
1 'polypeptide(L)'
;MLIAVGGKDNNPHHPLLRRSPQALAQGNSRLQRARAYFMAAEQQARHNKRPFNWQFTILSGVGHSGSKMSAYAAQQFGWFEQHGKFKVQDD
;
A
#
# COMPACT_ATOMS: atom_id res chain seq x y z
N MET A 1 -9.43 5.67 1.49
CA MET A 1 -8.08 5.77 0.87
C MET A 1 -7.65 4.38 0.44
N LEU A 2 -6.94 4.25 -0.69
CA LEU A 2 -6.34 2.99 -1.13
C LEU A 2 -4.83 3.04 -0.97
N ILE A 3 -4.24 2.04 -0.32
CA ILE A 3 -2.80 1.79 -0.30
C ILE A 3 -2.52 0.61 -1.23
N ALA A 4 -1.80 0.85 -2.32
CA ALA A 4 -1.40 -0.18 -3.27
C ALA A 4 0.13 -0.30 -3.30
N VAL A 5 0.63 -1.53 -3.32
CA VAL A 5 2.08 -1.80 -3.40
C VAL A 5 2.36 -3.00 -4.30
N GLY A 6 3.48 -2.97 -5.01
CA GLY A 6 3.93 -4.12 -5.78
C GLY A 6 4.42 -5.26 -4.88
N GLY A 7 3.99 -6.49 -5.13
CA GLY A 7 4.42 -7.67 -4.36
C GLY A 7 5.91 -8.00 -4.49
N LYS A 8 6.59 -7.50 -5.54
CA LYS A 8 8.05 -7.59 -5.74
C LYS A 8 8.79 -6.29 -5.36
N ASP A 9 8.13 -5.29 -4.77
CA ASP A 9 8.82 -4.09 -4.22
C ASP A 9 9.37 -4.40 -2.82
N ASN A 10 10.11 -5.50 -2.74
CA ASN A 10 10.52 -6.17 -1.51
C ASN A 10 12.05 -6.23 -1.32
N ASN A 11 12.83 -5.64 -2.23
CA ASN A 11 14.30 -5.65 -2.16
C ASN A 11 14.83 -4.63 -1.12
N PRO A 12 15.45 -5.07 -0.01
CA PRO A 12 16.00 -4.17 1.01
C PRO A 12 17.27 -3.43 0.57
N HIS A 13 17.93 -3.93 -0.48
CA HIS A 13 19.16 -3.37 -1.06
C HIS A 13 18.89 -2.49 -2.28
N HIS A 14 17.63 -2.18 -2.62
CA HIS A 14 17.31 -1.30 -3.74
C HIS A 14 18.02 0.07 -3.59
N PRO A 15 18.70 0.60 -4.62
CA PRO A 15 19.57 1.78 -4.48
C PRO A 15 18.81 3.03 -4.00
N LEU A 16 17.59 3.22 -4.52
CA LEU A 16 16.71 4.34 -4.14
C LEU A 16 15.88 4.09 -2.86
N LEU A 17 16.13 3.02 -2.12
CA LEU A 17 15.42 2.77 -0.86
C LEU A 17 16.03 3.59 0.27
N ARG A 18 15.22 4.42 0.91
CA ARG A 18 15.64 5.20 2.08
C ARG A 18 15.92 4.28 3.28
N ARG A 19 17.09 4.43 3.91
CA ARG A 19 17.58 3.60 5.05
C ARG A 19 17.93 4.43 6.30
N SER A 20 17.31 5.59 6.49
CA SER A 20 17.43 6.27 7.79
C SER A 20 16.83 5.39 8.91
N PRO A 21 17.24 5.56 10.18
CA PRO A 21 16.71 4.76 11.29
C PRO A 21 15.18 4.73 11.34
N GLN A 22 14.54 5.88 11.13
CA GLN A 22 13.07 6.02 11.12
C GLN A 22 12.41 5.26 9.96
N ALA A 23 13.09 5.17 8.80
CA ALA A 23 12.58 4.44 7.66
C ALA A 23 12.73 2.92 7.84
N LEU A 24 13.82 2.48 8.49
CA LEU A 24 14.02 1.07 8.85
C LEU A 24 13.04 0.60 9.92
N ALA A 25 12.66 1.47 10.86
CA ALA A 25 11.63 1.18 11.87
C ALA A 25 10.25 0.86 11.26
N GLN A 26 9.98 1.34 10.03
CA GLN A 26 8.74 1.03 9.30
C GLN A 26 8.85 -0.27 8.50
N GLY A 27 10.05 -0.83 8.32
CA GLY A 27 10.31 -2.04 7.54
C GLY A 27 11.51 -1.91 6.58
N ASN A 28 12.06 -3.05 6.20
CA ASN A 28 13.26 -3.16 5.37
C ASN A 28 13.00 -3.04 3.86
N SER A 29 11.74 -3.00 3.42
CA SER A 29 11.36 -2.81 2.01
C SER A 29 10.08 -1.98 1.88
N ARG A 30 9.74 -1.53 0.66
CA ARG A 30 8.51 -0.74 0.46
C ARG A 30 7.26 -1.60 0.67
N LEU A 31 7.29 -2.88 0.32
CA LEU A 31 6.22 -3.84 0.63
C LEU A 31 5.98 -3.94 2.14
N GLN A 32 7.04 -4.12 2.94
CA GLN A 32 6.91 -4.22 4.40
C GLN A 32 6.40 -2.90 4.99
N ARG A 33 6.89 -1.76 4.52
CA ARG A 33 6.46 -0.43 4.97
C ARG A 33 4.99 -0.15 4.67
N ALA A 34 4.51 -0.54 3.50
CA ALA A 34 3.11 -0.36 3.13
C ALA A 34 2.18 -1.15 4.07
N ARG A 35 2.53 -2.42 4.38
CA ARG A 35 1.80 -3.25 5.36
C ARG A 35 1.83 -2.64 6.76
N ALA A 36 3.02 -2.26 7.24
CA ALA A 36 3.19 -1.67 8.56
C ALA A 36 2.40 -0.36 8.71
N TYR A 37 2.40 0.49 7.69
CA TYR A 37 1.65 1.75 7.69
C TYR A 37 0.14 1.54 7.73
N PHE A 38 -0.38 0.59 6.95
CA PHE A 38 -1.81 0.24 6.98
C PHE A 38 -2.22 -0.29 8.37
N MET A 39 -1.47 -1.25 8.92
CA MET A 39 -1.74 -1.84 10.24
C MET A 39 -1.65 -0.81 11.37
N ALA A 40 -0.64 0.07 11.34
CA ALA A 40 -0.49 1.13 12.33
C ALA A 40 -1.67 2.13 12.27
N ALA A 41 -2.10 2.51 11.07
CA ALA A 41 -3.26 3.40 10.90
C ALA A 41 -4.56 2.74 11.38
N GLU A 42 -4.76 1.46 11.08
CA GLU A 42 -5.91 0.69 11.55
C GLU A 42 -5.93 0.58 13.08
N GLN A 43 -4.79 0.25 13.69
CA GLN A 43 -4.63 0.19 15.14
C GLN A 43 -4.94 1.54 15.79
N GLN A 44 -4.43 2.63 15.22
CA GLN A 44 -4.69 3.98 15.73
C GLN A 44 -6.16 4.36 15.60
N ALA A 45 -6.84 4.01 14.50
CA ALA A 45 -8.27 4.25 14.34
C ALA A 45 -9.10 3.48 15.37
N ARG A 46 -8.78 2.20 15.60
CA ARG A 46 -9.41 1.38 16.66
C ARG A 46 -9.22 1.99 18.05
N HIS A 47 -7.99 2.38 18.38
CA HIS A 47 -7.67 2.98 19.67
C HIS A 47 -8.50 4.26 19.93
N ASN A 48 -8.68 5.08 18.91
CA ASN A 48 -9.44 6.33 19.00
C ASN A 48 -10.95 6.17 18.74
N LYS A 49 -11.46 4.94 18.60
CA LYS A 49 -12.87 4.65 18.26
C LYS A 49 -13.33 5.42 17.01
N ARG A 50 -12.46 5.51 16.01
CA ARG A 50 -12.75 6.15 14.71
C ARG A 50 -13.02 5.08 13.65
N PRO A 51 -13.94 5.33 12.70
CA PRO A 51 -14.11 4.47 11.53
C PRO A 51 -12.80 4.33 10.74
N PHE A 52 -12.54 3.14 10.21
CA PHE A 52 -11.37 2.88 9.38
C PHE A 52 -11.80 2.23 8.06
N ASN A 53 -11.89 3.06 7.01
CA ASN A 53 -12.34 2.65 5.68
C ASN A 53 -11.20 2.69 4.65
N TRP A 54 -9.96 2.47 5.10
CA TRP A 54 -8.84 2.36 4.18
C TRP A 54 -8.83 0.95 3.59
N GLN A 55 -8.36 0.86 2.35
CA GLN A 55 -8.23 -0.39 1.62
C GLN A 55 -6.75 -0.64 1.33
N PHE A 56 -6.35 -1.90 1.30
CA PHE A 56 -4.97 -2.32 1.05
C PHE A 56 -4.94 -3.37 -0.05
N THR A 57 -3.95 -3.29 -0.94
CA THR A 57 -3.81 -4.25 -2.04
C THR A 57 -2.35 -4.46 -2.43
N ILE A 58 -2.04 -5.70 -2.81
CA ILE A 58 -0.73 -6.11 -3.30
C ILE A 58 -0.86 -6.55 -4.75
N LEU A 59 -0.13 -5.88 -5.64
CA LEU A 59 -0.08 -6.27 -7.05
C LEU A 59 0.95 -7.38 -7.23
N SER A 60 0.47 -8.62 -7.37
CA SER A 60 1.33 -9.78 -7.57
C SER A 60 2.25 -9.58 -8.79
N GLY A 61 3.53 -9.94 -8.64
CA GLY A 61 4.52 -9.84 -9.71
C GLY A 61 5.02 -8.43 -10.05
N VAL A 62 4.49 -7.36 -9.43
CA VAL A 62 4.89 -5.96 -9.70
C VAL A 62 5.96 -5.50 -8.70
N GLY A 63 7.04 -4.89 -9.20
CA GLY A 63 8.09 -4.27 -8.37
C GLY A 63 7.87 -2.76 -8.17
N HIS A 64 8.97 -1.99 -8.08
CA HIS A 64 8.92 -0.52 -8.01
C HIS A 64 8.65 0.12 -9.40
N SER A 65 7.54 -0.23 -10.04
CA SER A 65 7.22 0.16 -11.42
C SER A 65 6.14 1.25 -11.45
N GLY A 66 6.54 2.49 -11.70
CA GLY A 66 5.61 3.62 -11.79
C GLY A 66 4.49 3.40 -12.81
N SER A 67 4.82 2.93 -14.01
CA SER A 67 3.83 2.70 -15.08
C SER A 67 2.77 1.65 -14.71
N LYS A 68 3.18 0.51 -14.14
CA LYS A 68 2.25 -0.55 -13.72
C LYS A 68 1.37 -0.10 -12.56
N MET A 69 1.95 0.61 -11.58
CA MET A 69 1.18 1.15 -10.45
C MET A 69 0.18 2.22 -10.90
N SER A 70 0.56 3.13 -11.81
CA SER A 70 -0.33 4.15 -12.37
C SER A 70 -1.48 3.56 -13.18
N ALA A 71 -1.21 2.55 -14.01
CA ALA A 71 -2.25 1.85 -14.76
C ALA A 71 -3.27 1.18 -13.82
N TYR A 72 -2.79 0.52 -12.76
CA TYR A 72 -3.67 -0.03 -11.72
C TYR A 72 -4.48 1.05 -11.01
N ALA A 73 -3.84 2.16 -10.60
CA ALA A 73 -4.52 3.27 -9.94
C ALA A 73 -5.64 3.86 -10.82
N ALA A 74 -5.39 4.09 -12.11
CA ALA A 74 -6.40 4.57 -13.05
C ALA A 74 -7.60 3.61 -13.15
N GLN A 75 -7.35 2.30 -13.22
CA GLN A 75 -8.42 1.29 -13.20
C GLN A 75 -9.24 1.35 -11.90
N GLN A 76 -8.59 1.52 -10.76
CA GLN A 76 -9.26 1.61 -9.46
C GLN A 76 -10.12 2.88 -9.34
N PHE A 77 -9.66 4.02 -9.87
CA PHE A 77 -10.46 5.25 -9.91
C PHE A 77 -11.70 5.10 -10.78
N GLY A 78 -11.55 4.60 -12.02
CA GLY A 78 -12.71 4.38 -12.91
C GLY A 78 -13.73 3.41 -12.30
N TRP A 79 -13.28 2.38 -11.58
CA TRP A 79 -14.18 1.50 -10.84
C TRP A 79 -14.87 2.20 -9.67
N PHE A 80 -14.12 2.99 -8.89
CA PHE A 80 -14.65 3.73 -7.74
C PHE A 80 -15.74 4.72 -8.15
N GLU A 81 -15.56 5.46 -9.25
CA GLU A 81 -16.56 6.41 -9.76
C GLU A 81 -17.92 5.75 -10.06
N GLN A 82 -17.90 4.49 -10.49
CA GLN A 82 -19.11 3.73 -10.83
C GLN A 82 -19.73 3.02 -9.62
N HIS A 83 -18.94 2.63 -8.63
CA HIS A 83 -19.38 1.70 -7.56
C HIS A 83 -19.24 2.25 -6.13
N GLY A 84 -18.62 3.40 -5.93
CA GLY A 84 -18.37 4.00 -4.61
C GLY A 84 -17.39 3.23 -3.72
N LYS A 85 -16.69 2.22 -4.25
CA LYS A 85 -15.69 1.41 -3.54
C LYS A 85 -14.57 0.98 -4.47
N PHE A 86 -13.38 0.70 -3.94
CA PHE A 86 -12.28 0.15 -4.73
C PHE A 86 -12.51 -1.34 -5.04
N LYS A 87 -11.95 -1.82 -6.15
CA LYS A 87 -11.93 -3.24 -6.53
C LYS A 87 -10.63 -3.86 -6.05
N VAL A 88 -10.51 -4.00 -4.73
CA VAL A 88 -9.45 -4.79 -4.12
C VAL A 88 -9.91 -6.25 -4.07
N GLN A 89 -8.99 -7.20 -4.24
CA GLN A 89 -9.30 -8.58 -3.92
C GLN A 89 -9.45 -8.64 -2.40
N ASP A 90 -10.66 -8.92 -1.93
CA ASP A 90 -10.86 -9.44 -0.59
C ASP A 90 -10.16 -10.82 -0.58
N ASP A 91 -9.23 -11.04 0.36
CA ASP A 91 -8.49 -12.31 0.51
C ASP A 91 -9.46 -13.51 0.60
#